data_AF-A0A2C1Y2P2-F1
#
_entry.id   AF-A0A2C1Y2P2-F1
#
_cell.length_a   1.000
_cell.length_b   1.000
_cell.length_c   1.000
_cell.angle_alpha   90.00
_cell.angle_beta   90.00
_cell.angle_gamma   90.00
#
_symmetry.space_group_name_H-M   'P 1'
#
loop_
_entity.id
_entity.type
_entity.pdbx_description
1 polymer ?
#
loop_
_entity_poly.entity_id
_entity_poly.type
_entity_poly.pdbx_seq_one_letter_code
_entity_poly.pdbx_strand_id
1 'polypeptide(L)'
;MITGEMLQRYYELNKQKKEIELEMNELKDVFQSYFNQLVGTQQKGEITASGFKLQRQIRKIEKFHEADTVKRLEELQMTDLIQVIRRPDDTKIKAALELGLLTHSHLAGCVTTSYTPALSVKPVTPR
;
A
#
# COMPACT_ATOMS: atom_id res chain seq x y z
N MET A 1 18.41 -27.67 10.65
CA MET A 1 19.41 -26.68 11.12
C MET A 1 19.48 -25.55 10.10
N ILE A 2 19.62 -24.30 10.54
CA ILE A 2 19.91 -23.16 9.66
C ILE A 2 21.43 -23.03 9.55
N THR A 3 21.95 -22.88 8.32
CA THR A 3 23.40 -22.72 8.08
C THR A 3 23.76 -21.28 7.74
N GLY A 4 25.03 -20.92 7.93
CA GLY A 4 25.56 -19.62 7.52
C GLY A 4 25.38 -19.37 6.02
N GLU A 5 25.60 -20.40 5.20
CA GLU A 5 25.39 -20.35 3.74
C GLU A 5 23.94 -20.02 3.37
N MET A 6 22.95 -20.60 4.08
CA MET A 6 21.53 -20.28 3.85
C MET A 6 21.24 -18.81 4.14
N LEU A 7 21.77 -18.27 5.24
CA LEU A 7 21.59 -16.86 5.62
C LEU A 7 22.26 -15.92 4.61
N GLN A 8 23.48 -16.23 4.20
CA GLN A 8 24.21 -15.46 3.20
C GLN A 8 23.47 -15.47 1.86
N ARG A 9 23.03 -16.65 1.39
CA ARG A 9 22.27 -16.77 0.15
C ARG A 9 20.98 -15.99 0.20
N TYR A 10 20.23 -16.05 1.30
CA TYR A 10 19.01 -15.26 1.48
C TYR A 10 19.28 -13.75 1.49
N TYR A 11 20.39 -13.31 2.09
CA TYR A 11 20.81 -11.91 2.07
C TYR A 11 21.13 -11.43 0.65
N GLU A 12 21.91 -12.20 -0.11
CA GLU A 12 22.25 -11.90 -1.51
C GLU A 12 21.02 -11.87 -2.42
N LEU A 13 20.12 -12.84 -2.28
CA LEU A 13 18.86 -12.89 -3.04
C LEU A 13 17.98 -11.67 -2.75
N ASN A 14 17.91 -11.19 -1.51
CA ASN A 14 17.19 -9.96 -1.20
C ASN A 14 17.82 -8.71 -1.82
N LYS A 15 19.15 -8.68 -1.95
CA LYS A 15 19.84 -7.60 -2.64
C LYS A 15 19.53 -7.62 -4.14
N GLN A 16 19.69 -8.78 -4.77
CA GLN A 16 19.38 -8.98 -6.19
C GLN A 16 17.92 -8.67 -6.51
N LYS A 17 16.99 -9.08 -5.63
CA LYS A 17 15.57 -8.73 -5.77
C LYS A 17 15.35 -7.22 -5.89
N LYS A 18 16.03 -6.42 -5.06
CA LYS A 18 15.93 -4.96 -5.12
C LYS A 18 16.51 -4.38 -6.41
N GLU A 19 17.62 -4.94 -6.87
CA GLU A 19 18.26 -4.53 -8.13
C GLU A 19 17.34 -4.85 -9.33
N ILE A 20 16.73 -6.03 -9.37
CA ILE A 20 15.75 -6.43 -10.39
C ILE A 20 14.50 -5.54 -10.32
N GLU A 21 13.99 -5.24 -9.12
CA GLU A 21 12.86 -4.34 -8.93
C GLU A 21 13.16 -2.92 -9.45
N LEU A 22 14.39 -2.42 -9.25
CA LEU A 22 14.84 -1.14 -9.78
C LEU A 22 14.83 -1.14 -11.32
N GLU A 23 15.49 -2.11 -11.94
CA GLU A 23 15.57 -2.25 -13.40
C GLU A 23 14.18 -2.39 -14.03
N MET A 24 13.28 -3.16 -13.40
CA MET A 24 11.89 -3.28 -13.83
C MET A 24 11.14 -1.94 -13.77
N ASN A 25 11.38 -1.12 -12.74
CA ASN A 25 10.75 0.19 -12.62
C ASN A 25 11.28 1.16 -13.69
N GLU A 26 12.59 1.15 -13.97
CA GLU A 26 13.17 1.96 -15.03
C GLU A 26 12.58 1.61 -16.41
N LEU A 27 12.47 0.32 -16.73
CA LEU A 27 11.81 -0.12 -17.98
C LEU A 27 10.35 0.30 -18.04
N LYS A 28 9.62 0.18 -16.92
CA LYS A 28 8.24 0.61 -16.83
C LYS A 28 8.10 2.11 -17.13
N ASP A 29 8.99 2.95 -16.62
CA ASP A 29 8.96 4.39 -16.88
C ASP A 29 9.26 4.72 -18.35
N VAL A 30 10.17 3.96 -18.99
CA VAL A 30 10.40 4.05 -20.44
C VAL A 30 9.15 3.68 -21.22
N PHE A 31 8.49 2.56 -20.89
CA PHE A 31 7.26 2.12 -21.55
C PHE A 31 6.12 3.12 -21.41
N GLN A 32 5.96 3.73 -20.23
CA GLN A 32 4.93 4.76 -20.04
C GLN A 32 5.25 6.04 -20.80
N SER A 33 6.50 6.47 -20.82
CA SER A 33 6.93 7.63 -21.61
C SER A 33 6.67 7.42 -23.10
N TYR A 34 6.98 6.22 -23.60
CA TYR A 34 6.69 5.82 -24.98
C TYR A 34 5.18 5.90 -25.30
N PHE A 35 4.31 5.30 -24.47
CA PHE A 35 2.87 5.38 -24.72
C PHE A 35 2.30 6.79 -24.54
N ASN A 36 2.87 7.60 -23.64
CA ASN A 36 2.48 9.00 -23.48
C ASN A 36 2.72 9.80 -24.77
N GLN A 37 3.83 9.54 -25.47
CA GLN A 37 4.13 10.16 -26.76
C GLN A 37 3.28 9.57 -27.90
N LEU A 38 3.06 8.25 -27.91
CA LEU A 38 2.37 7.56 -29.00
C LEU A 38 0.85 7.79 -29.00
N VAL A 39 0.20 7.65 -27.84
CA VAL A 39 -1.28 7.65 -27.71
C VAL A 39 -1.79 8.66 -26.68
N GLY A 40 -0.92 9.48 -26.06
CA GLY A 40 -1.28 10.40 -24.96
C GLY A 40 -1.27 9.71 -23.58
N THR A 41 -1.68 10.40 -22.51
CA THR A 41 -1.53 9.89 -21.12
C THR A 41 -2.69 9.02 -20.63
N GLN A 42 -3.88 9.14 -21.23
CA GLN A 42 -5.12 8.52 -20.72
C GLN A 42 -5.72 7.47 -21.66
N GLN A 43 -4.98 7.08 -22.71
CA GLN A 43 -5.47 6.14 -23.71
C GLN A 43 -4.93 4.72 -23.48
N LYS A 44 -5.60 3.69 -23.99
CA LYS A 44 -4.99 2.37 -24.05
C LYS A 44 -3.97 2.35 -25.18
N GLY A 45 -2.95 1.51 -25.06
CA GLY A 45 -1.91 1.35 -26.08
C GLY A 45 -1.43 -0.08 -26.13
N GLU A 46 -1.04 -0.53 -27.31
CA GLU A 46 -0.52 -1.88 -27.53
C GLU A 46 0.55 -1.83 -28.60
N ILE A 47 1.67 -2.52 -28.35
CA ILE A 47 2.68 -2.81 -29.36
C ILE A 47 3.11 -4.27 -29.27
N THR A 48 3.53 -4.82 -30.39
CA THR A 48 4.18 -6.13 -30.47
C THR A 48 5.56 -5.95 -31.06
N ALA A 49 6.59 -6.40 -30.34
CA ALA A 49 7.98 -6.32 -30.78
C ALA A 49 8.74 -7.56 -30.31
N SER A 50 9.55 -8.15 -31.18
CA SER A 50 10.44 -9.29 -30.84
C SER A 50 9.75 -10.47 -30.14
N GLY A 51 8.50 -10.76 -30.51
CA GLY A 51 7.71 -11.84 -29.91
C GLY A 51 7.04 -11.49 -28.57
N PHE A 52 7.24 -10.28 -28.06
CA PHE A 52 6.58 -9.77 -26.86
C PHE A 52 5.48 -8.77 -27.21
N LYS A 53 4.43 -8.77 -26.39
CA LYS A 53 3.32 -7.83 -26.50
C LYS A 53 3.27 -6.95 -25.26
N LEU A 54 3.45 -5.65 -25.45
CA LEU A 54 3.38 -4.65 -24.40
C LEU A 54 2.03 -3.93 -24.50
N GLN A 55 1.25 -3.96 -23.42
CA GLN A 55 -0.08 -3.34 -23.35
C GLN A 55 -0.17 -2.36 -22.18
N ARG A 56 -0.62 -1.13 -22.44
CA ARG A 56 -1.00 -0.17 -21.40
C ARG A 56 -2.48 -0.32 -21.05
N GLN A 57 -2.75 -0.71 -19.81
CA GLN A 57 -4.10 -0.69 -19.24
C GLN A 57 -4.35 0.64 -18.54
N ILE A 58 -5.49 1.27 -18.85
CA ILE A 58 -5.99 2.44 -18.12
C ILE A 58 -7.17 1.99 -17.27
N ARG A 59 -7.10 2.28 -15.96
CA ARG A 59 -8.20 2.09 -15.02
C ARG A 59 -8.62 3.48 -14.54
N LYS A 60 -9.86 3.87 -14.82
CA LYS A 60 -10.44 5.10 -14.29
C LYS A 60 -10.93 4.81 -12.88
N ILE A 61 -10.47 5.57 -11.89
CA ILE A 61 -11.00 5.57 -10.53
C ILE A 61 -11.55 6.96 -10.29
N GLU A 62 -12.86 7.06 -10.08
CA GLU A 62 -13.50 8.29 -9.65
C GLU A 62 -13.68 8.23 -8.15
N LYS A 63 -13.13 9.22 -7.45
CA LYS A 63 -13.31 9.39 -6.01
C LYS A 63 -13.92 10.76 -5.79
N PHE A 64 -14.92 10.82 -4.91
CA PHE A 64 -15.44 12.08 -4.43
C PHE A 64 -14.41 12.71 -3.49
N HIS A 65 -14.24 14.03 -3.58
CA HIS A 65 -13.48 14.76 -2.59
C HIS A 65 -14.35 14.84 -1.33
N GLU A 66 -14.01 14.05 -0.31
CA GLU A 66 -14.92 13.75 0.81
C GLU A 66 -15.47 15.01 1.46
N ALA A 67 -14.60 15.96 1.85
CA ALA A 67 -15.01 17.18 2.54
C ALA A 67 -15.92 18.08 1.68
N ASP A 68 -15.53 18.35 0.43
CA ASP A 68 -16.29 19.25 -0.45
C ASP A 68 -17.62 18.62 -0.88
N THR A 69 -17.61 17.30 -1.10
CA THR A 69 -18.81 16.57 -1.51
C THR A 69 -19.80 16.48 -0.36
N VAL A 70 -19.35 16.17 0.87
CA VAL A 70 -20.21 16.19 2.07
C VAL A 70 -20.80 17.58 2.27
N LYS A 71 -19.98 18.64 2.24
CA LYS A 71 -20.46 20.01 2.38
C LYS A 71 -21.53 20.36 1.32
N ARG A 72 -21.30 19.98 0.06
CA ARG A 72 -22.27 20.21 -1.02
C ARG A 72 -23.56 19.44 -0.82
N LEU A 73 -23.49 18.19 -0.34
CA LEU A 73 -24.67 17.38 -0.02
C LEU A 73 -25.45 17.96 1.18
N GLU A 74 -24.77 18.52 2.18
CA GLU A 74 -25.40 19.25 3.28
C GLU A 74 -26.12 20.52 2.79
N GLU A 75 -25.48 21.31 1.92
CA GLU A 75 -26.10 22.49 1.26
C GLU A 75 -27.37 22.11 0.48
N LEU A 76 -27.37 20.92 -0.14
CA LEU A 76 -28.51 20.38 -0.89
C LEU A 76 -29.54 19.65 -0.01
N GLN A 77 -29.33 19.60 1.31
CA GLN A 77 -30.15 18.85 2.26
C GLN A 77 -30.29 17.34 1.93
N MET A 78 -29.34 16.77 1.21
CA MET A 78 -29.29 15.36 0.81
C MET A 78 -28.51 14.53 1.84
N THR A 79 -28.98 14.55 3.08
CA THR A 79 -28.28 13.90 4.20
C THR A 79 -28.29 12.37 4.12
N ASP A 80 -29.22 11.79 3.35
CA ASP A 80 -29.30 10.36 3.06
C ASP A 80 -28.12 9.84 2.21
N LEU A 81 -27.46 10.73 1.46
CA LEU A 81 -26.25 10.43 0.68
C LEU A 81 -24.95 10.57 1.49
N ILE A 82 -25.04 10.93 2.77
CA ILE A 82 -23.89 11.12 3.67
C ILE A 82 -23.83 9.96 4.66
N GLN A 83 -22.72 9.22 4.63
CA GLN A 83 -22.51 8.13 5.57
C GLN A 83 -21.90 8.63 6.89
N VAL A 84 -22.62 8.45 8.00
CA VAL A 84 -22.07 8.71 9.35
C VAL A 84 -21.39 7.44 9.88
N ILE A 85 -20.06 7.45 9.93
CA ILE A 85 -19.28 6.29 10.37
C ILE A 85 -18.85 6.46 11.84
N ARG A 86 -19.38 5.60 12.72
CA ARG A 86 -18.91 5.50 14.12
C ARG A 86 -17.76 4.50 14.18
N ARG A 87 -16.54 4.98 14.41
CA ARG A 87 -15.33 4.14 14.55
C ARG A 87 -14.71 4.32 15.95
N PRO A 88 -14.08 3.28 16.51
CA PRO A 88 -13.25 3.44 17.69
C PRO A 88 -12.18 4.51 17.46
N ASP A 89 -11.99 5.38 18.44
CA ASP A 89 -10.91 6.35 18.43
C ASP A 89 -9.69 5.70 19.09
N ASP A 90 -8.92 4.96 18.29
CA ASP A 90 -7.79 4.15 18.78
C ASP A 90 -6.80 4.98 19.59
N THR A 91 -6.58 6.24 19.20
CA THR A 91 -5.67 7.15 19.89
C THR A 91 -6.20 7.47 21.30
N LYS A 92 -7.49 7.85 21.41
CA LYS A 92 -8.08 8.12 22.73
C LYS A 92 -8.20 6.86 23.59
N ILE A 93 -8.51 5.71 22.97
CA ILE A 93 -8.60 4.44 23.68
C ILE A 93 -7.23 4.06 24.27
N LYS A 94 -6.14 4.20 23.51
CA LYS A 94 -4.77 3.97 24.00
C LYS A 94 -4.41 4.92 25.13
N ALA A 95 -4.66 6.22 24.97
CA ALA A 95 -4.39 7.20 26.01
C ALA A 95 -5.18 6.89 27.30
N ALA A 96 -6.44 6.46 27.19
CA ALA A 96 -7.25 6.07 28.33
C ALA A 96 -6.74 4.78 29.01
N LEU A 97 -6.18 3.82 28.26
CA LEU A 97 -5.50 2.65 28.81
C LEU A 97 -4.22 3.03 29.57
N GLU A 98 -3.40 3.92 28.99
CA GLU A 98 -2.16 4.41 29.61
C GLU A 98 -2.41 5.20 30.90
N LEU A 99 -3.48 6.00 30.92
CA LEU A 99 -3.92 6.77 32.08
C LEU A 99 -4.70 5.93 33.12
N GLY A 100 -4.93 4.64 32.86
CA GLY A 100 -5.68 3.75 33.75
C GLY A 100 -7.19 4.05 33.83
N LEU A 101 -7.72 4.89 32.95
CA LEU A 101 -9.15 5.19 32.82
C LEU A 101 -9.91 4.02 32.18
N LEU A 102 -9.21 3.23 31.37
CA LEU A 102 -9.65 1.95 30.84
C LEU A 102 -8.65 0.87 31.24
N THR A 103 -9.14 -0.36 31.37
CA THR A 103 -8.31 -1.54 31.57
C THR A 103 -8.51 -2.49 30.40
N HIS A 104 -7.56 -3.40 30.19
CA HIS A 104 -7.69 -4.42 29.15
C HIS A 104 -8.92 -5.32 29.33
N SER A 105 -9.42 -5.50 30.56
CA SER A 105 -10.66 -6.26 30.81
C SER A 105 -11.90 -5.55 30.29
N HIS A 106 -11.94 -4.21 30.27
CA HIS A 106 -13.05 -3.45 29.69
C HIS A 106 -13.17 -3.64 28.16
N LEU A 107 -12.09 -4.04 27.49
CA LEU A 107 -12.02 -4.26 26.05
C LEU A 107 -11.90 -5.75 25.68
N ALA A 108 -12.21 -6.65 26.62
CA ALA A 108 -12.16 -8.08 26.39
C ALA A 108 -13.12 -8.46 25.25
N GLY A 109 -12.60 -9.19 24.25
CA GLY A 109 -13.36 -9.58 23.05
C GLY A 109 -13.50 -8.49 21.98
N CYS A 110 -13.03 -7.26 22.23
CA CYS A 110 -13.05 -6.17 21.24
C CYS A 110 -11.75 -6.07 20.42
N VAL A 111 -10.65 -6.67 20.90
CA VAL A 111 -9.33 -6.59 20.27
C VAL A 111 -9.03 -7.86 19.48
N THR A 112 -8.78 -7.71 18.18
CA THR A 112 -8.24 -8.79 17.34
C THR A 112 -6.73 -8.62 17.22
N THR A 113 -5.96 -9.56 17.76
CA THR A 113 -4.49 -9.55 17.64
C THR A 113 -4.07 -10.53 16.54
N SER A 114 -3.58 -9.99 15.43
CA SER A 114 -2.97 -10.79 14.35
C SER A 114 -1.45 -10.66 14.37
N TYR A 115 -0.74 -11.78 14.35
CA TYR A 115 0.72 -11.80 14.23
C TYR A 115 1.12 -12.12 12.79
N THR A 116 1.86 -11.21 12.15
CA THR A 116 2.48 -11.47 10.84
C THR A 116 3.98 -11.63 11.03
N PRO A 117 4.52 -12.86 10.92
CA PRO A 117 5.96 -13.07 11.04
C PRO A 117 6.67 -12.42 9.84
N ALA A 118 7.75 -11.68 10.12
CA ALA A 118 8.61 -11.09 9.10
C ALA A 118 10.05 -11.56 9.30
N LEU A 119 10.74 -11.91 8.20
CA LEU A 119 12.12 -12.36 8.22
C LEU A 119 13.04 -11.26 7.72
N SER A 120 14.13 -11.01 8.44
CA SER A 120 15.20 -10.08 8.05
C SER A 120 16.55 -10.69 8.38
N VAL A 121 17.44 -10.76 7.40
CA VAL A 121 18.86 -11.14 7.59
C VAL A 121 19.70 -9.89 7.38
N LYS A 122 20.56 -9.56 8.36
CA LYS A 122 21.46 -8.40 8.33
C LYS A 122 22.87 -8.82 8.72
N PRO A 123 23.92 -8.22 8.14
CA PRO A 123 25.29 -8.40 8.61
C PRO A 123 25.42 -7.92 10.06
N VAL A 124 26.23 -8.61 10.86
CA VAL A 124 26.61 -8.13 12.19
C VAL A 124 27.86 -7.28 12.03
N THR A 125 27.77 -5.98 12.29
CA THR A 125 28.96 -5.13 12.34
C THR A 125 29.75 -5.49 13.61
N PRO A 126 31.06 -5.81 13.54
CA PRO A 126 31.87 -5.92 14.75
C PRO A 126 31.95 -4.55 15.41
N ARG A 127 31.76 -4.52 16.74
CA ARG A 127 32.00 -3.35 17.59
C ARG A 127 33.49 -3.04 17.67
#